data_AF-A0A077ZX84-F1
#
_entry.id   AF-A0A077ZX84-F1
#
_cell.length_a   1.000
_cell.length_b   1.000
_cell.length_c   1.000
_cell.angle_alpha   90.00
_cell.angle_beta   90.00
_cell.angle_gamma   90.00
#
_symmetry.space_group_name_H-M   'P 1'
#
loop_
_entity.id
_entity.type
_entity.pdbx_description
1 polymer ?
#
loop_
_entity_poly.entity_id
_entity_poly.type
_entity_poly.pdbx_seq_one_letter_code
_entity_poly.pdbx_strand_id
1 'polypeptide(L)'
;MSSFILPEANIQLQEKMKLVLQPFDADIIKVLEEVRQIMRTRPNGWIAMILTKGVEKTNSDLSNSLNTISIIAGLLLTVSFPCIISPPDKIIELDNEDWVKQCYFAGILSSIISYFLCIMLNTIMVMNISVASRDSDMIRLYMRLHRIPLIAYIIFGLGYFFLVLALGLSTYTIFGLKSAIAWTVLTGAIGGLVPFILNNGWVLHIAHVIKYWQKNNPQDFLAKMEMKINQIERESLLQMKEYQDSLLKYQDSLKKEN
;
A
#
# COMPACT_ATOMS: atom_id res chain seq x y z
N MET A 1 10.78 44.91 48.70
CA MET A 1 10.27 44.79 47.32
C MET A 1 11.29 44.00 46.51
N SER A 2 11.21 42.66 46.53
CA SER A 2 11.97 41.82 45.60
C SER A 2 11.00 41.31 44.55
N SER A 3 11.09 41.86 43.34
CA SER A 3 10.37 41.36 42.18
C SER A 3 10.83 39.92 41.90
N PHE A 4 9.93 38.97 42.10
CA PHE A 4 10.12 37.58 41.72
C PHE A 4 10.16 37.53 40.19
N ILE A 5 11.37 37.43 39.64
CA ILE A 5 11.57 37.14 38.21
C ILE A 5 11.33 35.64 38.08
N LEU A 6 10.12 35.26 37.63
CA LEU A 6 9.88 33.89 37.17
C LEU A 6 10.85 33.61 36.01
N PRO A 7 11.58 32.49 36.02
CA PRO A 7 12.61 32.24 35.01
C PRO A 7 11.92 32.08 33.64
N GLU A 8 12.28 32.94 32.68
CA GLU A 8 11.83 32.91 31.28
C GLU A 8 11.98 31.52 30.62
N ALA A 9 12.88 30.68 31.16
CA ALA A 9 13.04 29.28 30.77
C ALA A 9 11.76 28.43 30.96
N ASN A 10 10.91 28.74 31.93
CA ASN A 10 9.71 27.95 32.22
C ASN A 10 8.52 28.30 31.29
N ILE A 11 8.42 29.56 30.86
CA ILE A 11 7.41 30.00 29.87
C ILE A 11 7.76 29.43 28.49
N GLN A 12 9.03 29.46 28.08
CA GLN A 12 9.46 28.83 26.84
C GLN A 12 9.30 27.30 26.86
N LEU A 13 9.49 26.64 28.00
CA LEU A 13 9.27 25.20 28.13
C LEU A 13 7.77 24.87 28.05
N GLN A 14 6.90 25.68 28.66
CA GLN A 14 5.45 25.51 28.58
C GLN A 14 4.86 25.82 27.21
N GLU A 15 5.36 26.84 26.50
CA GLU A 15 4.99 27.09 25.11
C GLU A 15 5.52 25.99 24.19
N LYS A 16 6.76 25.52 24.40
CA LYS A 16 7.29 24.34 23.70
C LYS A 16 6.48 23.09 24.01
N MET A 17 6.04 22.86 25.24
CA MET A 17 5.17 21.74 25.59
C MET A 17 3.78 21.89 24.99
N LYS A 18 3.17 23.08 24.97
CA LYS A 18 1.89 23.33 24.26
C LYS A 18 1.99 23.13 22.75
N LEU A 19 3.13 23.46 22.15
CA LEU A 19 3.41 23.26 20.72
C LEU A 19 3.79 21.80 20.39
N VAL A 20 4.46 21.10 21.30
CA VAL A 20 4.85 19.69 21.15
C VAL A 20 3.70 18.73 21.50
N LEU A 21 2.74 19.18 22.31
CA LEU A 21 1.63 18.39 22.83
C LEU A 21 0.24 18.99 22.50
N GLN A 22 0.00 19.38 21.24
CA GLN A 22 -1.37 19.29 20.74
C GLN A 22 -1.87 17.85 20.98
N PRO A 23 -3.17 17.61 21.25
CA PRO A 23 -3.67 16.25 21.41
C PRO A 23 -3.15 15.45 20.22
N PHE A 24 -2.54 14.29 20.51
CA PHE A 24 -1.68 13.53 19.59
C PHE A 24 -2.28 13.36 18.19
N ASP A 25 -3.61 13.51 18.06
CA ASP A 25 -4.29 13.64 16.78
C ASP A 25 -5.55 14.55 16.83
N ALA A 26 -5.40 15.87 16.93
CA ALA A 26 -6.53 16.83 16.93
C ALA A 26 -7.42 16.71 15.67
N ASP A 27 -6.85 16.24 14.57
CA ASP A 27 -7.50 16.14 13.26
C ASP A 27 -8.33 14.86 13.10
N ILE A 28 -8.22 13.89 14.01
CA ILE A 28 -8.84 12.57 13.87
C ILE A 28 -10.35 12.66 13.69
N ILE A 29 -11.04 13.53 14.45
CA ILE A 29 -12.50 13.69 14.36
C ILE A 29 -12.91 14.18 12.97
N LYS A 30 -12.17 15.16 12.43
CA LYS A 30 -12.41 15.67 11.08
C LYS A 30 -12.17 14.59 10.02
N VAL A 31 -11.11 13.81 10.18
CA VAL A 31 -10.80 12.70 9.26
C VAL A 31 -11.84 11.58 9.35
N LEU A 32 -12.36 11.27 10.53
CA LEU A 32 -13.44 10.29 10.70
C LEU A 32 -14.73 10.74 10.03
N GLU A 33 -15.04 12.05 10.01
CA GLU A 33 -16.17 12.58 9.24
C GLU A 33 -15.94 12.46 7.73
N GLU A 34 -14.73 12.74 7.23
CA GLU A 34 -14.37 12.50 5.82
C GLU A 34 -14.53 11.01 5.46
N VAL A 35 -14.07 10.11 6.34
CA VAL A 35 -14.23 8.67 6.20
C VAL A 35 -15.72 8.28 6.17
N ARG A 36 -16.54 8.85 7.05
CA ARG A 36 -17.99 8.61 7.10
C ARG A 36 -18.65 8.97 5.77
N GLN A 37 -18.31 10.11 5.19
CA GLN A 37 -18.84 10.55 3.89
C GLN A 37 -18.37 9.65 2.74
N ILE A 38 -17.09 9.28 2.72
CA ILE A 38 -16.54 8.37 1.70
C ILE A 38 -17.18 6.99 1.80
N MET A 39 -17.33 6.44 3.01
CA MET A 39 -17.92 5.12 3.22
C MET A 39 -19.44 5.07 2.95
N ARG A 40 -20.12 6.21 2.87
CA ARG A 40 -21.52 6.29 2.42
C ARG A 40 -21.63 6.40 0.89
N THR A 41 -20.72 7.16 0.27
CA THR A 41 -20.81 7.48 -1.16
C THR A 41 -20.02 6.53 -2.06
N ARG A 42 -18.80 6.17 -1.65
CA ARG A 42 -17.82 5.37 -2.41
C ARG A 42 -17.02 4.46 -1.48
N PRO A 43 -17.60 3.34 -1.03
CA PRO A 43 -16.99 2.49 -0.02
C PRO A 43 -15.67 1.92 -0.50
N ASN A 44 -14.63 2.05 0.33
CA ASN A 44 -13.25 1.70 -0.03
C ASN A 44 -12.74 0.54 0.84
N GLY A 45 -12.29 -0.54 0.19
CA GLY A 45 -11.91 -1.79 0.86
C GLY A 45 -10.80 -1.59 1.90
N TRP A 46 -9.85 -0.71 1.62
CA TRP A 46 -8.76 -0.38 2.54
C TRP A 46 -9.25 0.38 3.76
N ILE A 47 -10.17 1.33 3.58
CA ILE A 47 -10.78 2.05 4.71
C ILE A 47 -11.59 1.08 5.58
N ALA A 48 -12.36 0.17 4.97
CA ALA A 48 -13.07 -0.86 5.72
C ALA A 48 -12.12 -1.78 6.49
N MET A 49 -10.95 -2.13 5.92
CA MET A 49 -9.92 -2.88 6.64
C MET A 49 -9.36 -2.10 7.83
N ILE A 50 -9.07 -0.81 7.66
CA ILE A 50 -8.59 0.05 8.75
C ILE A 50 -9.63 0.11 9.88
N LEU A 51 -10.91 0.33 9.55
CA LEU A 51 -11.99 0.40 10.55
C LEU A 51 -12.23 -0.93 11.27
N THR A 52 -11.89 -2.07 10.67
CA THR A 52 -12.15 -3.40 11.25
C THR A 52 -10.95 -3.99 11.97
N LYS A 53 -9.73 -3.83 11.43
CA LYS A 53 -8.48 -4.40 11.96
C LYS A 53 -7.62 -3.38 12.71
N GLY A 54 -7.85 -2.08 12.55
CA GLY A 54 -6.98 -1.02 13.03
C GLY A 54 -5.91 -0.60 12.00
N VAL A 55 -5.37 0.60 12.19
CA VAL A 55 -4.37 1.24 11.31
C VAL A 55 -3.08 0.43 11.29
N GLU A 56 -2.50 0.13 12.47
CA GLU A 56 -1.22 -0.57 12.61
C GLU A 56 -1.24 -1.95 11.95
N LYS A 57 -2.29 -2.74 12.22
CA LYS A 57 -2.41 -4.10 11.67
C LYS A 57 -2.59 -4.06 10.15
N THR A 58 -3.40 -3.12 9.65
CA THR A 58 -3.59 -2.94 8.20
C THR A 58 -2.29 -2.52 7.52
N ASN A 59 -1.53 -1.63 8.15
CA ASN A 59 -0.22 -1.21 7.66
C ASN A 59 0.78 -2.38 7.62
N SER A 60 0.88 -3.16 8.70
CA SER A 60 1.74 -4.35 8.75
C SER A 60 1.36 -5.36 7.65
N ASP A 61 0.08 -5.69 7.50
CA ASP A 61 -0.41 -6.62 6.49
C ASP A 61 -0.13 -6.10 5.06
N LEU A 62 -0.33 -4.80 4.80
CA LEU A 62 -0.04 -4.18 3.51
C LEU A 62 1.46 -4.16 3.22
N SER A 63 2.27 -3.69 4.15
CA SER A 63 3.74 -3.60 4.01
C SER A 63 4.33 -4.98 3.72
N ASN A 64 3.90 -6.02 4.43
CA ASN A 64 4.32 -7.40 4.18
C ASN A 64 3.94 -7.87 2.76
N SER A 65 2.73 -7.53 2.30
CA SER A 65 2.27 -7.87 0.95
C SER A 65 3.08 -7.15 -0.13
N LEU A 66 3.29 -5.84 0.01
CA LEU A 66 4.09 -5.04 -0.92
C LEU A 66 5.55 -5.49 -0.94
N ASN A 67 6.13 -5.80 0.22
CA ASN A 67 7.49 -6.32 0.32
C ASN A 67 7.63 -7.68 -0.37
N THR A 68 6.63 -8.57 -0.22
CA THR A 68 6.63 -9.87 -0.91
C THR A 68 6.57 -9.68 -2.43
N ILE A 69 5.73 -8.78 -2.94
CA ILE A 69 5.70 -8.45 -4.38
C ILE A 69 7.05 -7.89 -4.84
N SER A 70 7.65 -6.99 -4.08
CA SER A 70 8.97 -6.42 -4.40
C SER A 70 10.08 -7.47 -4.41
N ILE A 71 10.08 -8.43 -3.48
CA ILE A 71 11.04 -9.54 -3.43
C ILE A 71 10.87 -10.42 -4.67
N ILE A 72 9.64 -10.80 -5.01
CA ILE A 72 9.38 -11.62 -6.21
C ILE A 72 9.77 -10.86 -7.49
N ALA A 73 9.48 -9.56 -7.57
CA ALA A 73 9.92 -8.72 -8.68
C ALA A 73 11.45 -8.67 -8.78
N GLY A 74 12.15 -8.58 -7.65
CA GLY A 74 13.61 -8.67 -7.58
C GLY A 74 14.15 -10.00 -8.10
N LEU A 75 13.53 -11.13 -7.72
CA LEU A 75 13.90 -12.45 -8.23
C LEU A 75 13.64 -12.59 -9.74
N LEU A 76 12.56 -12.02 -10.25
CA LEU A 76 12.30 -12.04 -11.70
C LEU A 76 13.27 -11.13 -12.46
N LEU A 77 13.72 -10.03 -11.85
CA LEU A 77 14.79 -9.19 -12.40
C LEU A 77 16.11 -9.96 -12.53
N THR A 78 16.50 -10.76 -11.54
CA THR A 78 17.74 -11.55 -11.61
C THR A 78 17.71 -12.60 -12.72
N VAL A 79 16.53 -13.05 -13.13
CA VAL A 79 16.35 -13.90 -14.33
C VAL A 79 16.36 -13.07 -15.61
N SER A 80 15.73 -11.89 -15.60
CA SER A 80 15.56 -11.05 -16.80
C SER A 80 16.89 -10.43 -17.29
N PHE A 81 17.79 -10.04 -16.36
CA PHE A 81 19.07 -9.42 -16.72
C PHE A 81 20.01 -10.35 -17.51
N PRO A 82 20.24 -11.61 -17.10
CA PRO A 82 21.01 -12.56 -17.90
C PRO A 82 20.42 -12.76 -19.31
N CYS A 83 19.09 -12.76 -19.46
CA CYS A 83 18.44 -12.92 -20.75
C CYS A 83 18.73 -11.75 -21.73
N ILE A 84 19.02 -10.54 -21.24
CA ILE A 84 19.41 -9.41 -22.10
C ILE A 84 20.92 -9.38 -22.37
N ILE A 85 21.75 -9.75 -21.38
CA ILE A 85 23.22 -9.71 -21.48
C ILE A 85 23.73 -10.87 -22.35
N SER A 86 23.17 -12.06 -22.16
CA SER A 86 23.54 -13.29 -22.86
C SER A 86 22.29 -13.89 -23.50
N PRO A 87 21.72 -13.21 -24.53
CA PRO A 87 20.58 -13.74 -25.24
C PRO A 87 20.98 -15.03 -25.98
N PRO A 88 20.03 -15.94 -26.26
CA PRO A 88 20.32 -17.17 -26.99
C PRO A 88 20.89 -16.89 -28.39
N ASP A 89 21.90 -17.66 -28.80
CA ASP A 89 22.57 -17.49 -30.10
C ASP A 89 21.58 -17.46 -31.27
N LYS A 90 20.56 -18.32 -31.23
CA LYS A 90 19.50 -18.38 -32.25
C LYS A 90 18.70 -17.08 -32.40
N ILE A 91 18.65 -16.22 -31.38
CA ILE A 91 18.03 -14.89 -31.46
C ILE A 91 19.03 -13.87 -32.03
N ILE A 92 20.32 -14.00 -31.69
CA ILE A 92 21.39 -13.11 -32.17
C ILE A 92 21.60 -13.29 -33.67
N GLU A 93 21.57 -14.54 -34.14
CA GLU A 93 21.73 -14.96 -35.54
C GLU A 93 20.62 -14.41 -36.46
N LEU A 94 19.47 -14.00 -35.92
CA LEU A 94 18.41 -13.37 -36.70
C LEU A 94 18.84 -12.00 -37.22
N ASP A 95 18.33 -11.64 -38.40
CA ASP A 95 18.50 -10.31 -38.98
C ASP A 95 17.99 -9.22 -38.02
N ASN A 96 18.60 -8.04 -38.07
CA ASN A 96 18.21 -6.93 -37.19
C ASN A 96 16.78 -6.41 -37.47
N GLU A 97 16.28 -6.64 -38.68
CA GLU A 97 14.92 -6.32 -39.09
C GLU A 97 13.91 -7.41 -38.70
N ASP A 98 14.37 -8.55 -38.18
CA ASP A 98 13.49 -9.63 -37.75
C ASP A 98 12.69 -9.22 -36.51
N TRP A 99 11.36 -9.26 -36.66
CA TRP A 99 10.41 -8.90 -35.62
C TRP A 99 10.56 -9.76 -34.35
N VAL A 100 10.99 -11.02 -34.46
CA VAL A 100 11.17 -11.92 -33.32
C VAL A 100 12.29 -11.39 -32.41
N LYS A 101 13.41 -10.97 -33.02
CA LYS A 101 14.55 -10.38 -32.30
C LYS A 101 14.13 -9.09 -31.59
N GLN A 102 13.44 -8.21 -32.32
CA GLN A 102 12.97 -6.93 -31.77
C GLN A 102 11.98 -7.13 -30.62
N CYS A 103 10.98 -8.01 -30.79
CA CYS A 103 10.00 -8.32 -29.76
C CYS A 103 10.63 -9.01 -28.54
N TYR A 104 11.63 -9.86 -28.72
CA TYR A 104 12.37 -10.47 -27.63
C TYR A 104 13.05 -9.40 -26.75
N PHE A 105 13.88 -8.54 -27.34
CA PHE A 105 14.59 -7.51 -26.57
C PHE A 105 13.63 -6.48 -25.97
N ALA A 106 12.62 -6.04 -26.72
CA ALA A 106 11.60 -5.13 -26.23
C ALA A 106 10.81 -5.73 -25.05
N GLY A 107 10.48 -7.02 -25.12
CA GLY A 107 9.77 -7.76 -24.07
C GLY A 107 10.60 -7.86 -22.79
N ILE A 108 11.87 -8.28 -22.89
CA ILE A 108 12.77 -8.35 -21.72
C ILE A 108 12.98 -6.96 -21.11
N LEU A 109 13.22 -5.92 -21.92
CA LEU A 109 13.43 -4.56 -21.43
C LEU A 109 12.17 -4.00 -20.75
N SER A 110 11.00 -4.20 -21.36
CA SER A 110 9.71 -3.78 -20.80
C SER A 110 9.41 -4.49 -19.48
N SER A 111 9.78 -5.78 -19.37
CA SER A 111 9.69 -6.54 -18.13
C SER A 111 10.58 -5.94 -17.04
N ILE A 112 11.85 -5.66 -17.36
CA ILE A 112 12.82 -5.07 -16.42
C ILE A 112 12.28 -3.73 -15.90
N ILE A 113 11.87 -2.83 -16.80
CA ILE A 113 11.32 -1.52 -16.45
C ILE A 113 10.09 -1.68 -15.54
N SER A 114 9.18 -2.59 -15.88
CA SER A 114 7.96 -2.83 -15.09
C SER A 114 8.28 -3.30 -13.67
N TYR A 115 9.23 -4.23 -13.50
CA TYR A 115 9.62 -4.69 -12.17
C TYR A 115 10.30 -3.59 -11.34
N PHE A 116 11.17 -2.77 -11.94
CA PHE A 116 11.75 -1.62 -11.25
C PHE A 116 10.68 -0.63 -10.81
N LEU A 117 9.73 -0.28 -11.70
CA LEU A 117 8.62 0.61 -11.37
C LEU A 117 7.76 0.05 -10.24
N CYS A 118 7.48 -1.26 -10.25
CA CYS A 118 6.76 -1.93 -9.18
C CYS A 118 7.48 -1.81 -7.83
N ILE A 119 8.78 -2.13 -7.79
CA ILE A 119 9.61 -2.03 -6.57
C ILE A 119 9.65 -0.58 -6.07
N MET A 120 9.85 0.38 -6.97
CA MET A 120 9.89 1.81 -6.61
C MET A 120 8.55 2.29 -6.04
N LEU A 121 7.43 1.98 -6.69
CA LEU A 121 6.10 2.37 -6.21
C LEU A 121 5.79 1.76 -4.84
N ASN A 122 6.11 0.48 -4.65
CA ASN A 122 5.96 -0.20 -3.36
C ASN A 122 6.81 0.47 -2.28
N THR A 123 8.07 0.79 -2.58
CA THR A 123 9.00 1.44 -1.66
C THR A 123 8.51 2.84 -1.28
N ILE A 124 8.09 3.64 -2.26
CA ILE A 124 7.53 4.99 -2.03
C ILE A 124 6.29 4.90 -1.14
N MET A 125 5.40 3.93 -1.38
CA MET A 125 4.21 3.75 -0.56
C MET A 125 4.57 3.39 0.88
N VAL A 126 5.43 2.38 1.10
CA VAL A 126 5.85 1.96 2.45
C VAL A 126 6.56 3.10 3.17
N MET A 127 7.43 3.85 2.48
CA MET A 127 8.10 5.03 3.03
C MET A 127 7.09 6.11 3.45
N ASN A 128 6.12 6.45 2.59
CA ASN A 128 5.09 7.43 2.92
C ASN A 128 4.24 6.99 4.12
N ILE A 129 3.92 5.69 4.24
CA ILE A 129 3.21 5.19 5.42
C ILE A 129 4.10 5.28 6.67
N SER A 130 5.39 4.97 6.57
CA SER A 130 6.31 5.05 7.71
C SER A 130 6.58 6.47 8.21
N VAL A 131 6.49 7.46 7.31
CA VAL A 131 6.67 8.89 7.63
C VAL A 131 5.42 9.49 8.27
N ALA A 132 4.24 8.94 7.98
CA ALA A 132 3.00 9.36 8.63
C ALA A 132 3.02 8.93 10.11
N SER A 133 3.27 9.87 11.01
CA SER A 133 3.39 9.59 12.45
C SER A 133 2.06 9.57 13.19
N ARG A 134 1.00 10.13 12.60
CA ARG A 134 -0.35 10.21 13.18
C ARG A 134 -1.31 9.27 12.46
N ASP A 135 -2.25 8.70 13.20
CA ASP A 135 -3.27 7.82 12.64
C ASP A 135 -4.17 8.54 11.63
N SER A 136 -4.53 9.81 11.87
CA SER A 136 -5.29 10.63 10.94
C SER A 136 -4.57 10.84 9.60
N ASP A 137 -3.26 11.05 9.64
CA ASP A 137 -2.44 11.22 8.45
C ASP A 137 -2.31 9.90 7.69
N MET A 138 -2.14 8.77 8.40
CA MET A 138 -2.18 7.44 7.78
C MET A 138 -3.55 7.20 7.12
N ILE A 139 -4.66 7.45 7.81
CA ILE A 139 -6.01 7.28 7.25
C ILE A 139 -6.18 8.16 6.01
N ARG A 140 -5.78 9.44 6.05
CA ARG A 140 -5.78 10.34 4.88
C ARG A 140 -4.96 9.78 3.73
N LEU A 141 -3.78 9.23 4.01
CA LEU A 141 -2.92 8.60 3.02
C LEU A 141 -3.64 7.42 2.36
N TYR A 142 -4.29 6.55 3.13
CA TYR A 142 -5.07 5.43 2.60
C TYR A 142 -6.27 5.90 1.76
N MET A 143 -6.98 6.94 2.17
CA MET A 143 -8.08 7.50 1.37
C MET A 143 -7.61 7.95 -0.01
N ARG A 144 -6.46 8.62 -0.08
CA ARG A 144 -5.92 9.19 -1.33
C ARG A 144 -5.15 8.17 -2.17
N LEU A 145 -4.36 7.30 -1.56
CA LEU A 145 -3.39 6.42 -2.22
C LEU A 145 -3.86 4.96 -2.35
N HIS A 146 -5.13 4.65 -2.04
CA HIS A 146 -5.69 3.30 -2.15
C HIS A 146 -5.47 2.60 -3.50
N ARG A 147 -5.23 3.36 -4.58
CA ARG A 147 -4.99 2.82 -5.93
C ARG A 147 -3.54 2.39 -6.17
N ILE A 148 -2.57 2.87 -5.41
CA ILE A 148 -1.14 2.58 -5.65
C ILE A 148 -0.86 1.08 -5.56
N PRO A 149 -1.30 0.33 -4.52
CA PRO A 149 -1.07 -1.12 -4.47
C PRO A 149 -1.65 -1.87 -5.68
N LEU A 150 -2.82 -1.44 -6.17
CA LEU A 150 -3.44 -2.03 -7.36
C LEU A 150 -2.62 -1.72 -8.62
N ILE A 151 -2.16 -0.47 -8.78
CA ILE A 151 -1.31 -0.07 -9.91
C ILE A 151 0.00 -0.86 -9.89
N ALA A 152 0.66 -0.97 -8.74
CA ALA A 152 1.89 -1.73 -8.59
C ALA A 152 1.69 -3.22 -8.94
N TYR A 153 0.57 -3.81 -8.52
CA TYR A 153 0.20 -5.18 -8.88
C TYR A 153 -0.05 -5.35 -10.39
N ILE A 154 -0.73 -4.40 -11.05
CA ILE A 154 -0.96 -4.43 -12.49
C ILE A 154 0.37 -4.31 -13.25
N ILE A 155 1.24 -3.37 -12.85
CA ILE A 155 2.56 -3.18 -13.45
C ILE A 155 3.42 -4.45 -13.29
N PHE A 156 3.39 -5.07 -12.11
CA PHE A 156 4.04 -6.36 -11.87
C PHE A 156 3.53 -7.44 -12.84
N GLY A 157 2.21 -7.57 -12.98
CA GLY A 157 1.59 -8.53 -13.90
C GLY A 157 1.95 -8.28 -15.37
N LEU A 158 2.01 -7.02 -15.80
CA LEU A 158 2.46 -6.65 -17.15
C LEU A 158 3.93 -7.01 -17.37
N GLY A 159 4.80 -6.76 -16.39
CA GLY A 159 6.20 -7.19 -16.44
C GLY A 159 6.34 -8.69 -16.62
N TYR A 160 5.60 -9.46 -15.80
CA TYR A 160 5.54 -10.92 -15.92
C TYR A 160 5.07 -11.39 -17.29
N PHE A 161 4.02 -10.77 -17.82
CA PHE A 161 3.49 -11.09 -19.15
C PHE A 161 4.53 -10.87 -20.25
N PHE A 162 5.23 -9.73 -20.25
CA PHE A 162 6.27 -9.45 -21.24
C PHE A 162 7.46 -10.40 -21.14
N LEU A 163 7.86 -10.78 -19.93
CA LEU A 163 8.91 -11.78 -19.72
C LEU A 163 8.52 -13.14 -20.33
N VAL A 164 7.31 -13.61 -20.03
CA VAL A 164 6.80 -14.88 -20.56
C VAL A 164 6.75 -14.87 -22.09
N LEU A 165 6.26 -13.79 -22.70
CA LEU A 165 6.24 -13.66 -24.16
C LEU A 165 7.65 -13.69 -24.76
N ALA A 166 8.61 -12.96 -24.17
CA ALA A 166 9.99 -12.96 -24.65
C ALA A 166 10.63 -14.36 -24.54
N LEU A 167 10.45 -15.06 -23.42
CA LEU A 167 10.93 -16.43 -23.25
C LEU A 167 10.24 -17.42 -24.22
N GLY A 168 8.95 -17.19 -24.51
CA GLY A 168 8.21 -17.93 -25.54
C GLY A 168 8.82 -17.74 -26.94
N LEU A 169 9.16 -16.51 -27.32
CA LEU A 169 9.84 -16.21 -28.58
C LEU A 169 11.25 -16.84 -28.65
N SER A 170 12.00 -16.81 -27.55
CA SER A 170 13.27 -17.53 -27.45
C SER A 170 13.09 -19.04 -27.63
N THR A 171 12.04 -19.62 -27.05
CA THR A 171 11.76 -21.05 -27.19
C THR A 171 11.34 -21.40 -28.62
N TYR A 172 10.65 -20.49 -29.29
CA TYR A 172 10.26 -20.62 -30.69
C TYR A 172 11.49 -20.74 -31.61
N THR A 173 12.51 -19.90 -31.40
CA THR A 173 13.72 -19.92 -32.24
C THR A 173 14.60 -21.16 -32.00
N ILE A 174 14.61 -21.71 -30.79
CA ILE A 174 15.46 -22.86 -30.44
C ILE A 174 14.78 -24.20 -30.73
N PHE A 175 13.51 -24.35 -30.32
CA PHE A 175 12.81 -25.64 -30.28
C PHE A 175 11.58 -25.70 -31.21
N GLY A 176 11.29 -24.61 -31.92
CA GLY A 176 10.15 -24.48 -32.83
C GLY A 176 8.83 -24.15 -32.14
N LEU A 177 7.80 -23.96 -32.97
CA LEU A 177 6.49 -23.41 -32.59
C LEU A 177 5.75 -24.23 -31.53
N LYS A 178 5.76 -25.57 -31.64
CA LYS A 178 5.01 -26.44 -30.72
C LYS A 178 5.50 -26.29 -29.28
N SER A 179 6.83 -26.26 -29.10
CA SER A 179 7.47 -26.10 -27.80
C SER A 179 7.22 -24.70 -27.22
N ALA A 180 7.26 -23.66 -28.05
CA ALA A 180 6.97 -22.29 -27.64
C ALA A 180 5.55 -22.10 -27.14
N ILE A 181 4.55 -22.66 -27.85
CA ILE A 181 3.15 -22.62 -27.43
C ILE A 181 2.98 -23.37 -26.11
N ALA A 182 3.50 -24.60 -26.01
CA ALA A 182 3.42 -25.39 -24.79
C ALA A 182 4.03 -24.64 -23.60
N TRP A 183 5.18 -23.98 -23.79
CA TRP A 183 5.84 -23.24 -22.73
C TRP A 183 5.07 -21.98 -22.33
N THR A 184 4.63 -21.18 -23.30
CA THR A 184 3.88 -19.94 -23.06
C THR A 184 2.55 -20.23 -22.35
N VAL A 185 1.87 -21.31 -22.73
CA VAL A 185 0.63 -21.73 -22.05
C VAL A 185 0.91 -22.18 -20.62
N LEU A 186 1.96 -22.98 -20.40
CA LEU A 186 2.29 -23.48 -19.06
C LEU A 186 2.72 -22.36 -18.10
N THR A 187 3.65 -21.49 -18.51
CA THR A 187 4.05 -20.31 -17.72
C THR A 187 2.91 -19.33 -17.53
N GLY A 188 2.25 -18.97 -18.63
CA GLY A 188 1.14 -18.03 -18.61
C GLY A 188 0.02 -18.51 -17.71
N ALA A 189 -0.28 -19.81 -17.70
CA ALA A 189 -1.24 -20.40 -16.79
C ALA A 189 -0.74 -20.35 -15.34
N ILE A 190 0.44 -20.88 -15.04
CA ILE A 190 0.92 -21.05 -13.66
C ILE A 190 1.19 -19.72 -12.96
N GLY A 191 1.92 -18.80 -13.60
CA GLY A 191 2.39 -17.58 -12.93
C GLY A 191 1.61 -16.32 -13.27
N GLY A 192 0.76 -16.34 -14.30
CA GLY A 192 0.11 -15.13 -14.81
C GLY A 192 -1.41 -15.19 -14.73
N LEU A 193 -2.02 -15.70 -15.80
CA LEU A 193 -3.44 -15.58 -16.08
C LEU A 193 -4.30 -16.29 -15.02
N VAL A 194 -3.95 -17.52 -14.60
CA VAL A 194 -4.78 -18.25 -13.63
C VAL A 194 -4.73 -17.59 -12.25
N PRO A 195 -3.56 -17.26 -11.65
CA PRO A 195 -3.54 -16.51 -10.40
C PRO A 195 -4.25 -15.16 -10.50
N PHE A 196 -4.09 -14.43 -11.61
CA PHE A 196 -4.73 -13.13 -11.80
C PHE A 196 -6.26 -13.24 -11.90
N ILE A 197 -6.77 -14.19 -12.68
CA ILE A 197 -8.21 -14.46 -12.82
C ILE A 197 -8.78 -15.00 -11.51
N LEU A 198 -8.11 -15.94 -10.84
CA LEU A 198 -8.55 -16.45 -9.54
C LEU A 198 -8.62 -15.32 -8.51
N ASN A 199 -7.59 -14.48 -8.44
CA ASN A 199 -7.54 -13.36 -7.51
C ASN A 199 -8.64 -12.32 -7.81
N ASN A 200 -8.73 -11.84 -9.06
CA ASN A 200 -9.67 -10.76 -9.43
C ASN A 200 -11.12 -11.21 -9.61
N GLY A 201 -11.31 -12.38 -10.21
CA GLY A 201 -12.63 -12.93 -10.53
C GLY A 201 -13.29 -13.63 -9.36
N TRP A 202 -12.53 -14.35 -8.53
CA TRP A 202 -13.11 -15.20 -7.48
C TRP A 202 -12.77 -14.73 -6.06
N VAL A 203 -11.49 -14.68 -5.69
CA VAL A 203 -11.05 -14.37 -4.33
C VAL A 203 -11.51 -12.97 -3.91
N LEU A 204 -11.31 -11.96 -4.75
CA LEU A 204 -11.79 -10.61 -4.49
C LEU A 204 -13.32 -10.51 -4.51
N HIS A 205 -14.05 -11.47 -5.05
CA HIS A 205 -15.51 -11.45 -4.96
C HIS A 205 -16.02 -12.03 -3.63
N ILE A 206 -15.31 -13.01 -3.07
CA ILE A 206 -15.65 -13.65 -1.79
C ILE A 206 -15.09 -12.85 -0.60
N ALA A 207 -13.78 -12.56 -0.62
CA ALA A 207 -13.04 -12.07 0.54
C ALA A 207 -13.03 -10.54 0.66
N HIS A 208 -13.43 -9.81 -0.40
CA HIS A 208 -13.47 -8.36 -0.33
C HIS A 208 -14.64 -7.93 0.56
N VAL A 209 -14.31 -7.50 1.77
CA VAL A 209 -15.23 -7.08 2.86
C VAL A 209 -16.41 -6.27 2.32
N ILE A 210 -16.13 -5.33 1.42
CA ILE A 210 -17.16 -4.45 0.85
C ILE A 210 -18.04 -5.17 -0.15
N LYS A 211 -17.51 -6.00 -1.05
CA LYS A 211 -18.34 -6.65 -2.07
C LYS A 211 -19.26 -7.68 -1.42
N TYR A 212 -18.77 -8.39 -0.42
CA TYR A 212 -19.57 -9.37 0.31
C TYR A 212 -20.64 -8.68 1.17
N TRP A 213 -20.28 -7.68 1.99
CA TRP A 213 -21.25 -7.02 2.88
C TRP A 213 -22.23 -6.11 2.14
N GLN A 214 -21.80 -5.36 1.12
CA GLN A 214 -22.73 -4.54 0.33
C GLN A 214 -23.74 -5.37 -0.44
N LYS A 215 -23.33 -6.52 -1.01
CA LYS A 215 -24.22 -7.35 -1.81
C LYS A 215 -25.29 -8.03 -0.96
N ASN A 216 -24.93 -8.46 0.25
CA ASN A 216 -25.82 -9.25 1.09
C ASN A 216 -26.64 -8.40 2.07
N ASN A 217 -26.07 -7.34 2.66
CA ASN A 217 -26.79 -6.47 3.59
C ASN A 217 -26.13 -5.06 3.69
N PRO A 218 -26.46 -4.14 2.77
CA PRO A 218 -25.81 -2.83 2.72
C PRO A 218 -26.14 -1.95 3.93
N GLN A 219 -27.32 -2.13 4.55
CA GLN A 219 -27.69 -1.38 5.75
C GLN A 219 -26.90 -1.85 6.98
N ASP A 220 -26.76 -3.16 7.16
CA ASP A 220 -25.90 -3.74 8.21
C ASP A 220 -24.43 -3.33 8.03
N PHE A 221 -23.95 -3.30 6.79
CA PHE A 221 -22.61 -2.78 6.47
C PHE A 221 -22.42 -1.34 6.99
N LEU A 222 -23.32 -0.43 6.60
CA LEU A 222 -23.23 0.97 7.00
C LEU A 222 -23.37 1.14 8.51
N ALA A 223 -24.27 0.39 9.15
CA ALA A 223 -24.44 0.39 10.60
C ALA A 223 -23.17 -0.08 11.33
N LYS A 224 -22.51 -1.14 10.83
CA LYS A 224 -21.24 -1.63 11.39
C LYS A 224 -20.09 -0.64 11.20
N MET A 225 -20.00 0.00 10.02
CA MET A 225 -18.98 1.03 9.78
C MET A 225 -19.22 2.26 10.67
N GLU A 226 -20.46 2.71 10.80
CA GLU A 226 -20.85 3.82 11.68
C GLU A 226 -20.54 3.49 13.15
N MET A 227 -20.85 2.27 13.60
CA MET A 227 -20.51 1.80 14.95
C MET A 227 -19.01 1.84 15.19
N LYS A 228 -18.20 1.41 14.22
CA LYS A 228 -16.73 1.42 14.32
C LYS A 228 -16.15 2.82 14.31
N ILE A 229 -16.66 3.71 13.46
CA ILE A 229 -16.27 5.12 13.44
C ILE A 229 -16.59 5.76 14.81
N ASN A 230 -17.80 5.54 15.34
CA ASN A 230 -18.20 6.07 16.64
C ASN A 230 -17.39 5.48 17.80
N GLN A 231 -16.97 4.22 17.69
CA GLN A 231 -16.08 3.59 18.67
C GLN A 231 -14.72 4.31 18.69
N ILE A 232 -14.09 4.49 17.53
CA ILE A 232 -12.80 5.17 17.41
C ILE A 232 -12.92 6.62 17.89
N GLU A 233 -13.99 7.32 17.49
CA GLU A 233 -14.26 8.70 17.92
C GLU A 233 -14.34 8.82 19.45
N ARG A 234 -15.07 7.90 20.11
CA ARG A 234 -15.17 7.86 21.58
C ARG A 234 -13.83 7.55 22.25
N GLU A 235 -13.07 6.59 21.72
CA GLU A 235 -11.75 6.24 22.23
C GLU A 235 -10.79 7.43 22.13
N SER A 236 -10.78 8.14 20.99
CA SER A 236 -10.00 9.36 20.82
C SER A 236 -10.42 10.48 21.77
N LEU A 237 -11.73 10.70 21.96
CA LEU A 237 -12.23 11.71 22.90
C LEU A 237 -11.88 11.40 24.37
N LEU A 238 -11.95 10.12 24.76
CA LEU A 238 -11.53 9.69 26.10
C LEU A 238 -10.04 9.92 26.32
N GLN A 239 -9.20 9.56 25.36
CA GLN A 239 -7.76 9.83 25.42
C GLN A 239 -7.46 11.34 25.53
N MET A 240 -8.16 12.16 24.75
CA MET A 240 -8.04 13.63 24.84
C MET A 240 -8.42 14.16 26.21
N LYS A 241 -9.49 13.62 26.81
CA LYS A 241 -9.94 14.02 28.15
C LYS A 241 -8.97 13.60 29.24
N GLU A 242 -8.53 12.34 29.25
CA GLU A 242 -7.55 11.82 30.22
C GLU A 242 -6.25 12.63 30.16
N TYR A 243 -5.83 12.96 28.95
CA TYR A 243 -4.69 13.83 28.72
C TYR A 243 -4.90 15.23 29.30
N GLN A 244 -6.04 15.87 29.04
CA GLN A 244 -6.38 17.18 29.59
C GLN A 244 -6.42 17.17 31.14
N ASP A 245 -7.00 16.13 31.74
CA ASP A 245 -7.04 15.95 33.19
C ASP A 245 -5.63 15.78 33.79
N SER A 246 -4.74 15.07 33.08
CA SER A 246 -3.33 14.92 33.49
C SER A 246 -2.57 16.25 33.47
N LEU A 247 -2.82 17.09 32.46
CA LEU A 247 -2.23 18.43 32.35
C LEU A 247 -2.70 19.35 33.48
N LEU A 248 -4.00 19.31 33.81
CA LEU A 248 -4.56 20.10 34.91
C LEU A 248 -3.92 19.72 36.25
N LYS A 249 -3.81 18.41 36.53
CA LYS A 249 -3.15 17.92 37.75
C LYS A 249 -1.69 18.37 37.85
N TYR A 250 -0.96 18.34 36.73
CA TYR A 250 0.43 18.80 36.68
C TYR A 250 0.57 20.31 36.89
N GLN A 251 -0.34 21.11 36.31
CA GLN A 251 -0.37 22.55 36.54
C GLN A 251 -0.67 22.88 38.02
N ASP A 252 -1.57 22.12 38.64
CA ASP A 252 -1.90 22.30 40.05
C ASP A 252 -0.77 21.88 40.98
N SER A 253 0.05 20.87 40.62
CA SER A 253 1.25 20.52 41.41
C SER A 253 2.31 21.62 41.32
N LEU A 254 2.55 22.18 40.11
CA LEU A 254 3.49 23.29 39.94
C LEU A 254 3.09 24.54 40.72
N LYS A 255 1.79 24.81 40.85
CA LYS A 255 1.28 25.95 41.65
C LYS A 255 1.47 25.76 43.15
N LYS A 256 1.57 24.52 43.65
CA LYS A 256 1.79 24.23 45.07
C LYS A 256 3.25 24.32 45.49
N GLU A 257 4.17 24.22 44.54
CA GLU A 257 5.62 24.24 44.78
C GLU A 257 6.23 25.66 44.74
N ASN A 258 5.49 26.64 44.23
CA ASN A 258 5.88 28.06 44.21
C ASN A 258 5.12 28.85 45.28
#